data_AF-A0A6P5RH49-F1
#
_entry.id   AF-A0A6P5RH49-F1
#
_cell.length_a   1.000
_cell.length_b   1.000
_cell.length_c   1.000
_cell.angle_alpha   90.00
_cell.angle_beta   90.00
_cell.angle_gamma   90.00
#
_symmetry.space_group_name_H-M   'P 1'
#
loop_
_entity.id
_entity.type
_entity.pdbx_description
1 polymer ?
#
loop_
_entity_poly.entity_id
_entity_poly.type
_entity_poly.pdbx_seq_one_letter_code
_entity_poly.pdbx_strand_id
1 'polypeptide(L)'
;MSVDSSFGKLPDHLLIEIFIRVPVSEWAQISCVKKQWANLFRGEFLWQAALATTFPLANQAKRWPGPIPRGLSKRRFAALYVSKHIFSLDGEIDEIVGHTYLFLKEQLELSTMPPSSSILHGTIIDQFIACGKSRDMAHDLASQIWLAVLDNLEENEHTFQILKRLAQEGDVFLPYPYSRSFKVQWRVFEKLFTDFRDCFDHVDYYDVLACAKTKFQPIPSTWLGY
;
A
#
# COMPACT_ATOMS: atom_id res chain seq x y z
N MET A 1 39.06 19.54 -16.10
CA MET A 1 39.20 19.94 -14.68
C MET A 1 38.28 19.04 -13.88
N SER A 2 38.83 18.16 -13.04
CA SER A 2 38.04 17.31 -12.14
C SER A 2 37.41 18.21 -11.10
N VAL A 3 36.09 18.42 -11.17
CA VAL A 3 35.33 19.02 -10.06
C VAL A 3 35.31 17.94 -8.99
N ASP A 4 36.36 17.95 -8.17
CA ASP A 4 36.50 17.11 -7.00
C ASP A 4 35.34 17.49 -6.07
N SER A 5 34.23 16.75 -6.16
CA SER A 5 32.97 17.19 -5.56
C SER A 5 33.16 17.30 -4.05
N SER A 6 33.03 18.52 -3.53
CA SER A 6 33.22 18.84 -2.11
C SER A 6 32.37 17.94 -1.20
N PHE A 7 31.19 17.54 -1.67
CA PHE A 7 30.31 16.58 -1.02
C PHE A 7 30.89 15.17 -0.89
N GLY A 8 31.77 14.74 -1.81
CA GLY A 8 32.41 13.43 -1.75
C GLY A 8 33.39 13.25 -0.59
N LYS A 9 33.81 14.37 0.04
CA LYS A 9 34.75 14.40 1.17
C LYS A 9 34.05 14.53 2.53
N LEU A 10 32.74 14.74 2.55
CA LEU A 10 31.99 14.86 3.80
C LEU A 10 31.88 13.49 4.49
N PRO A 11 32.00 13.45 5.83
CA PRO A 11 31.65 12.28 6.62
C PRO A 11 30.19 11.85 6.41
N ASP A 12 29.93 10.55 6.48
CA ASP A 12 28.61 9.95 6.23
C ASP A 12 27.50 10.54 7.12
N HIS A 13 27.78 10.85 8.39
CA HIS A 13 26.79 11.43 9.29
C HIS A 13 26.35 12.84 8.84
N LEU A 14 27.25 13.66 8.27
CA LEU A 14 26.89 14.96 7.71
C LEU A 14 26.10 14.81 6.40
N LEU A 15 26.47 13.83 5.56
CA LEU A 15 25.73 13.54 4.34
C LEU A 15 24.29 13.12 4.64
N ILE A 16 24.10 12.25 5.64
CA ILE A 16 22.78 11.81 6.10
C ILE A 16 21.96 13.00 6.58
N GLU A 17 22.55 13.84 7.43
CA GLU A 17 21.92 15.03 7.99
C GLU A 17 21.50 16.04 6.89
N ILE A 18 22.28 16.14 5.81
CA ILE A 18 21.92 16.92 4.61
C ILE A 18 20.77 16.24 3.86
N PHE A 19 20.87 14.94 3.56
CA PHE A 19 19.88 14.22 2.75
C PHE A 19 18.51 14.18 3.40
N ILE A 20 18.42 13.98 4.72
CA ILE A 20 17.11 13.92 5.40
C ILE A 20 16.36 15.25 5.42
N ARG A 21 17.04 16.38 5.15
CA ARG A 21 16.42 17.70 5.00
C ARG A 21 15.89 17.99 3.60
N VAL A 22 16.30 17.19 2.61
CA VAL A 22 15.79 17.31 1.23
C VAL A 22 14.42 16.62 1.14
N PRO A 23 13.48 17.10 0.30
CA PRO A 23 12.20 16.42 0.10
C PRO A 23 12.35 14.93 -0.25
N VAL A 24 11.49 14.09 0.35
CA VAL A 24 11.50 12.62 0.17
C VAL A 24 11.39 12.22 -1.31
N SER A 25 10.68 13.02 -2.12
CA SER A 25 10.55 12.82 -3.57
C SER A 25 11.88 12.81 -4.32
N GLU A 26 12.92 13.45 -3.78
CA GLU A 26 14.25 13.53 -4.42
C GLU A 26 15.19 12.40 -3.95
N TRP A 27 14.84 11.67 -2.89
CA TRP A 27 15.75 10.70 -2.26
C TRP A 27 16.14 9.56 -3.19
N ALA A 28 15.22 9.12 -4.06
CA ALA A 28 15.53 8.13 -5.07
C ALA A 28 16.64 8.62 -6.03
N GLN A 29 16.52 9.86 -6.51
CA GLN A 29 17.50 10.47 -7.41
C GLN A 29 18.85 10.66 -6.71
N ILE A 30 18.85 11.18 -5.47
CA ILE A 30 20.07 11.35 -4.66
C ILE A 30 20.77 10.00 -4.47
N SER A 31 20.02 8.93 -4.17
CA SER A 31 20.60 7.60 -3.96
C SER A 31 21.33 7.07 -5.21
N CYS A 32 20.96 7.54 -6.40
CA CYS A 32 21.56 7.11 -7.68
C CYS A 32 22.82 7.90 -8.06
N VAL A 33 23.16 9.01 -7.39
CA VAL A 33 24.29 9.89 -7.78
C VAL A 33 25.65 9.22 -7.55
N LYS A 34 25.82 8.49 -6.44
CA LYS A 34 27.10 7.86 -6.07
C LYS A 34 26.87 6.58 -5.29
N LYS A 35 27.71 5.56 -5.52
CA LYS A 35 27.66 4.28 -4.80
C LYS A 35 27.68 4.43 -3.28
N GLN A 36 28.48 5.36 -2.76
CA GLN A 36 28.53 5.68 -1.33
C GLN A 36 27.15 6.12 -0.82
N TRP A 37 26.47 7.01 -1.55
CA TRP A 37 25.16 7.53 -1.15
C TRP A 37 24.08 6.45 -1.24
N ALA A 38 24.11 5.62 -2.29
CA ALA A 38 23.26 4.44 -2.38
C ALA A 38 23.41 3.53 -1.15
N ASN A 39 24.64 3.33 -0.66
CA ASN A 39 24.89 2.53 0.53
C ASN A 39 24.30 3.18 1.80
N LEU A 40 24.33 4.52 1.92
CA LEU A 40 23.68 5.23 3.04
C LEU A 40 22.16 5.00 3.04
N PHE A 41 21.51 5.09 1.88
CA PHE A 41 20.06 4.82 1.75
C PHE A 41 19.68 3.34 1.95
N ARG A 42 20.65 2.41 1.90
CA ARG A 42 20.45 1.00 2.26
C ARG A 42 20.67 0.74 3.75
N GLY A 43 21.41 1.60 4.44
CA GLY A 43 21.77 1.44 5.84
C GLY A 43 20.69 1.94 6.80
N GLU A 44 20.58 1.31 7.97
CA GLU A 44 19.59 1.66 8.99
C GLU A 44 19.78 3.07 9.56
N PHE A 45 21.02 3.56 9.67
CA PHE A 45 21.32 4.83 10.35
C PHE A 45 20.63 6.03 9.68
N LEU A 46 20.59 6.08 8.35
CA LEU A 46 19.89 7.13 7.61
C LEU A 46 18.39 7.13 7.94
N TRP A 47 17.76 5.96 7.93
CA TRP A 47 16.32 5.83 8.18
C TRP A 47 15.95 6.06 9.64
N GLN A 48 16.83 5.69 10.58
CA GLN A 48 16.67 6.04 12.01
C GLN A 48 16.72 7.55 12.22
N ALA A 49 17.69 8.24 11.61
CA ALA A 49 17.77 9.69 11.65
C ALA A 49 16.52 10.33 11.01
N ALA A 50 16.13 9.88 9.82
CA ALA A 50 14.92 10.34 9.13
C ALA A 50 13.64 10.18 9.98
N LEU A 51 13.48 9.04 10.65
CA LEU A 51 12.37 8.79 11.57
C LEU A 51 12.39 9.76 12.75
N ALA A 52 13.54 9.92 13.40
CA ALA A 52 13.68 10.81 14.56
C ALA A 52 13.38 12.27 14.20
N THR A 53 13.77 12.70 13.00
CA THR A 53 13.53 14.07 12.52
C THR A 53 12.10 14.30 12.04
N THR A 54 11.52 13.35 11.31
CA THR A 54 10.23 13.56 10.63
C THR A 54 9.03 13.14 11.49
N PHE A 55 9.22 12.11 12.32
CA PHE A 55 8.18 11.52 13.16
C PHE A 55 8.67 11.36 14.61
N PRO A 56 9.05 12.45 15.30
CA PRO A 56 9.67 12.39 16.64
C PRO A 56 8.75 11.77 17.71
N LEU A 57 7.43 11.86 17.50
CA LEU A 57 6.41 11.32 18.40
C LEU A 57 6.00 9.88 18.08
N ALA A 58 6.55 9.26 17.03
CA ALA A 58 6.20 7.89 16.67
C ALA A 58 6.62 6.91 17.79
N ASN A 59 5.72 6.00 18.14
CA ASN A 59 5.90 5.07 19.25
C ASN A 59 7.24 4.31 19.15
N GLN A 60 8.03 4.31 20.21
CA GLN A 60 9.28 3.56 20.28
C GLN A 60 9.07 2.06 20.58
N ALA A 61 7.83 1.61 20.85
CA ALA A 61 7.50 0.23 21.19
C ALA A 61 7.94 -0.74 20.08
N LYS A 62 8.95 -1.55 20.36
CA LYS A 62 9.64 -2.34 19.32
C LYS A 62 8.77 -3.36 18.59
N ARG A 63 7.58 -3.70 19.10
CA ARG A 63 6.69 -4.72 18.52
C ARG A 63 5.22 -4.40 18.78
N TRP A 64 4.36 -4.73 17.82
CA TRP A 64 2.92 -4.92 18.02
C TRP A 64 2.55 -6.39 17.75
N PRO A 65 1.45 -6.88 18.35
CA PRO A 65 0.93 -8.22 18.06
C PRO A 65 0.36 -8.31 16.64
N GLY A 66 0.12 -9.52 16.14
CA GLY A 66 -0.53 -9.79 14.85
C GLY A 66 0.40 -10.28 13.74
N PRO A 67 -0.16 -10.64 12.58
CA PRO A 67 0.56 -11.28 11.48
C PRO A 67 1.46 -10.35 10.64
N ILE A 68 1.22 -9.04 10.66
CA ILE A 68 1.93 -8.05 9.84
C ILE A 68 3.06 -7.42 10.65
N PRO A 69 4.34 -7.71 10.33
CA PRO A 69 5.46 -7.21 11.10
C PRO A 69 5.72 -5.73 10.84
N ARG A 70 6.23 -5.04 11.86
CA ARG A 70 6.65 -3.62 11.81
C ARG A 70 7.89 -3.37 10.93
N GLY A 71 8.69 -4.40 10.66
CA GLY A 71 9.92 -4.27 9.87
C GLY A 71 10.99 -3.35 10.47
N LEU A 72 11.97 -2.97 9.65
CA LEU A 72 13.09 -2.10 10.01
C LEU A 72 12.79 -0.61 9.76
N SER A 73 13.75 0.27 10.04
CA SER A 73 13.54 1.73 10.05
C SER A 73 13.05 2.28 8.71
N LYS A 74 13.56 1.76 7.58
CA LYS A 74 13.07 2.13 6.25
C LYS A 74 11.59 1.81 6.07
N ARG A 75 11.19 0.60 6.45
CA ARG A 75 9.80 0.12 6.34
C ARG A 75 8.88 0.94 7.25
N ARG A 76 9.32 1.23 8.47
CA ARG A 76 8.61 2.10 9.41
C ARG A 76 8.44 3.52 8.88
N PHE A 77 9.50 4.10 8.29
CA PHE A 77 9.44 5.44 7.70
C PHE A 77 8.42 5.48 6.56
N ALA A 78 8.46 4.49 5.65
CA ALA A 78 7.49 4.39 4.57
C ALA A 78 6.05 4.25 5.08
N ALA A 79 5.82 3.44 6.11
CA ALA A 79 4.50 3.28 6.70
C ALA A 79 3.97 4.59 7.30
N LEU A 80 4.75 5.26 8.16
CA LEU A 80 4.38 6.55 8.74
C LEU A 80 4.16 7.63 7.67
N TYR A 81 5.00 7.64 6.64
CA TYR A 81 4.86 8.55 5.51
C TYR A 81 3.54 8.32 4.77
N VAL A 82 3.20 7.07 4.45
CA VAL A 82 1.91 6.71 3.85
C VAL A 82 0.75 7.13 4.75
N SER A 83 0.78 6.82 6.04
CA SER A 83 -0.32 7.13 6.95
C SER A 83 -0.60 8.63 7.02
N LYS A 84 0.46 9.44 7.08
CA LYS A 84 0.37 10.90 7.09
C LYS A 84 -0.19 11.47 5.78
N HIS A 85 0.27 10.98 4.64
CA HIS A 85 -0.03 11.60 3.34
C HIS A 85 -1.24 10.99 2.61
N ILE A 86 -1.58 9.73 2.87
CA ILE A 86 -2.72 9.04 2.26
C ILE A 86 -3.94 9.06 3.18
N PHE A 87 -3.76 8.81 4.48
CA PHE A 87 -4.88 8.66 5.42
C PHE A 87 -5.13 9.88 6.32
N SER A 88 -4.22 10.86 6.36
CA SER A 88 -4.32 12.07 7.20
C SER A 88 -4.58 11.78 8.69
N LEU A 89 -4.00 10.71 9.23
CA LEU A 89 -4.14 10.33 10.65
C LEU A 89 -2.94 10.84 11.47
N ASP A 90 -3.15 11.10 12.78
CA ASP A 90 -2.11 11.46 13.77
C ASP A 90 -2.12 10.51 15.01
N GLY A 91 -1.08 9.69 15.23
CA GLY A 91 -0.91 8.80 16.41
C GLY A 91 -0.36 7.36 16.16
N GLU A 92 -0.31 6.55 17.23
CA GLU A 92 0.19 5.15 17.19
C GLU A 92 -0.64 4.21 16.31
N ILE A 93 -1.90 4.57 16.11
CA ILE A 93 -2.87 3.83 15.28
C ILE A 93 -2.57 4.05 13.79
N ASP A 94 -1.79 5.07 13.46
CA ASP A 94 -1.46 5.40 12.07
C ASP A 94 -0.39 4.49 11.54
N GLU A 95 0.62 4.16 12.34
CA GLU A 95 1.74 3.39 11.83
C GLU A 95 1.25 2.02 11.35
N ILE A 96 0.40 1.37 12.15
CA ILE A 96 -0.18 0.06 11.78
C ILE A 96 -1.01 0.16 10.49
N VAL A 97 -1.75 1.25 10.26
CA VAL A 97 -2.48 1.51 9.00
C VAL A 97 -1.52 1.60 7.81
N GLY A 98 -0.40 2.29 7.98
CA GLY A 98 0.64 2.40 6.95
C GLY A 98 1.29 1.06 6.62
N HIS A 99 1.57 0.23 7.64
CA HIS A 99 2.12 -1.12 7.38
C HIS A 99 1.13 -2.07 6.75
N THR A 100 -0.16 -1.98 7.11
CA THR A 100 -1.22 -2.79 6.48
C THR A 100 -1.45 -2.35 5.04
N TYR A 101 -1.44 -1.05 4.74
CA TYR A 101 -1.44 -0.54 3.38
C TYR A 101 -0.28 -1.09 2.56
N LEU A 102 0.95 -0.91 3.05
CA LEU A 102 2.13 -1.34 2.30
C LEU A 102 2.17 -2.86 2.15
N PHE A 103 1.75 -3.62 3.18
CA PHE A 103 1.62 -5.08 3.10
C PHE A 103 0.66 -5.47 1.97
N LEU A 104 -0.55 -4.91 1.96
CA LEU A 104 -1.54 -5.24 0.94
C LEU A 104 -1.04 -4.86 -0.46
N LYS A 105 -0.46 -3.67 -0.61
CA LYS A 105 0.10 -3.20 -1.87
C LYS A 105 1.21 -4.13 -2.39
N GLU A 106 2.16 -4.52 -1.52
CA GLU A 106 3.23 -5.46 -1.88
C GLU A 106 2.69 -6.85 -2.25
N GLN A 107 1.67 -7.35 -1.55
CA GLN A 107 1.05 -8.63 -1.87
C GLN A 107 0.39 -8.61 -3.26
N LEU A 108 -0.21 -7.48 -3.66
CA LEU A 108 -0.81 -7.35 -4.98
C LEU A 108 0.26 -7.10 -6.06
N GLU A 109 1.17 -6.15 -5.87
CA GLU A 109 2.11 -5.73 -6.92
C GLU A 109 3.29 -6.68 -7.11
N LEU A 110 3.85 -7.25 -6.05
CA LEU A 110 5.13 -7.96 -6.12
C LEU A 110 5.00 -9.49 -6.07
N SER A 111 3.83 -10.00 -5.66
CA SER A 111 3.63 -11.44 -5.60
C SER A 111 3.35 -12.02 -6.98
N THR A 112 4.16 -13.00 -7.41
CA THR A 112 3.90 -13.75 -8.65
C THR A 112 2.63 -14.60 -8.55
N MET A 113 2.23 -14.98 -7.32
CA MET A 113 0.95 -15.62 -7.02
C MET A 113 0.39 -15.01 -5.73
N PRO A 114 -0.33 -13.88 -5.81
CA PRO A 114 -0.94 -13.28 -4.61
C PRO A 114 -1.87 -14.29 -3.94
N PRO A 115 -1.89 -14.34 -2.59
CA PRO A 115 -2.95 -15.04 -1.85
C PRO A 115 -4.33 -14.53 -2.28
N SER A 116 -5.37 -15.33 -2.09
CA SER A 116 -6.74 -14.90 -2.37
C SER A 116 -7.09 -13.64 -1.56
N SER A 117 -7.95 -12.80 -2.12
CA SER A 117 -8.37 -11.56 -1.45
C SER A 117 -8.98 -11.81 -0.07
N SER A 118 -9.64 -12.96 0.13
CA SER A 118 -10.16 -13.42 1.42
C SER A 118 -9.07 -13.59 2.47
N ILE A 119 -7.94 -14.21 2.11
CA ILE A 119 -6.81 -14.42 3.02
C ILE A 119 -6.15 -13.08 3.34
N LEU A 120 -5.95 -12.23 2.32
CA LEU A 120 -5.37 -10.90 2.50
C LEU A 120 -6.25 -10.04 3.41
N HIS A 121 -7.55 -10.00 3.16
CA HIS A 121 -8.50 -9.25 3.98
C HIS A 121 -8.55 -9.80 5.41
N GLY A 122 -8.63 -11.12 5.59
CA GLY A 122 -8.62 -11.72 6.92
C GLY A 122 -7.34 -11.42 7.71
N THR A 123 -6.18 -11.43 7.05
CA THR A 123 -4.90 -11.05 7.67
C THR A 123 -4.92 -9.61 8.19
N ILE A 124 -5.50 -8.67 7.42
CA ILE A 124 -5.64 -7.27 7.83
C ILE A 124 -6.60 -7.14 9.02
N ILE A 125 -7.73 -7.84 8.99
CA ILE A 125 -8.69 -7.89 10.10
C ILE A 125 -8.02 -8.41 11.38
N ASP A 126 -7.35 -9.56 11.30
CA ASP A 126 -6.65 -10.19 12.43
C ASP A 126 -5.58 -9.27 12.99
N GLN A 127 -4.88 -8.53 12.12
CA GLN A 127 -3.90 -7.54 12.54
C GLN A 127 -4.51 -6.44 13.41
N PHE A 128 -5.62 -5.85 12.98
CA PHE A 128 -6.26 -4.79 13.77
C PHE A 128 -6.88 -5.31 15.07
N ILE A 129 -7.51 -6.48 15.04
CA ILE A 129 -8.06 -7.11 16.25
C ILE A 129 -6.93 -7.43 17.25
N ALA A 130 -5.81 -7.98 16.78
CA ALA A 130 -4.64 -8.24 17.62
C ALA A 130 -4.10 -6.95 18.25
N CYS A 131 -4.13 -5.83 17.54
CA CYS A 131 -3.81 -4.50 18.04
C CYS A 131 -4.92 -3.86 18.91
N GLY A 132 -5.92 -4.63 19.35
CA GLY A 132 -6.96 -4.18 20.28
C GLY A 132 -8.12 -3.42 19.65
N LYS A 133 -8.28 -3.45 18.32
CA LYS A 133 -9.44 -2.84 17.65
C LYS A 133 -10.68 -3.71 17.79
N SER A 134 -11.85 -3.07 17.86
CA SER A 134 -13.12 -3.77 17.71
C SER A 134 -13.25 -4.35 16.30
N ARG A 135 -14.14 -5.34 16.14
CA ARG A 135 -14.44 -5.96 14.84
C ARG A 135 -14.90 -4.92 13.81
N ASP A 136 -15.71 -3.94 14.25
CA ASP A 136 -16.21 -2.88 13.39
C ASP A 136 -15.11 -1.92 12.94
N MET A 137 -14.28 -1.47 13.88
CA MET A 137 -13.15 -0.61 13.57
C MET A 137 -12.14 -1.32 12.66
N ALA A 138 -11.88 -2.62 12.89
CA ALA A 138 -11.02 -3.42 12.03
C ALA A 138 -11.57 -3.51 10.60
N HIS A 139 -12.88 -3.74 10.46
CA HIS A 139 -13.54 -3.80 9.16
C HIS A 139 -13.50 -2.47 8.40
N ASP A 140 -13.76 -1.36 9.09
CA ASP A 140 -13.74 -0.03 8.51
C ASP A 140 -12.34 0.37 8.06
N LEU A 141 -11.33 0.16 8.91
CA LEU A 141 -9.93 0.42 8.58
C LEU A 141 -9.46 -0.46 7.42
N ALA A 142 -9.78 -1.76 7.44
CA ALA A 142 -9.46 -2.66 6.34
C ALA A 142 -10.09 -2.20 5.03
N SER A 143 -11.35 -1.74 5.06
CA SER A 143 -12.04 -1.22 3.88
C SER A 143 -11.37 0.05 3.34
N GLN A 144 -11.00 0.99 4.21
CA GLN A 144 -10.28 2.20 3.82
C GLN A 144 -8.91 1.87 3.20
N ILE A 145 -8.18 0.91 3.77
CA ILE A 145 -6.90 0.47 3.25
C ILE A 145 -7.04 -0.17 1.88
N TRP A 146 -8.03 -1.05 1.69
CA TRP A 146 -8.31 -1.65 0.39
C TRP A 146 -8.59 -0.59 -0.68
N LEU A 147 -9.45 0.39 -0.38
CA LEU A 147 -9.75 1.48 -1.30
C LEU A 147 -8.49 2.27 -1.64
N ALA A 148 -7.72 2.68 -0.63
CA ALA A 148 -6.49 3.43 -0.83
C ALA A 148 -5.46 2.65 -1.65
N VAL A 149 -5.32 1.34 -1.44
CA VAL A 149 -4.41 0.51 -2.26
C VAL A 149 -4.90 0.45 -3.70
N LEU A 150 -6.18 0.14 -3.94
CA LEU A 150 -6.75 0.06 -5.28
C LEU A 150 -6.59 1.38 -6.06
N ASP A 151 -6.72 2.52 -5.39
CA ASP A 151 -6.56 3.85 -5.98
C ASP A 151 -5.10 4.19 -6.32
N ASN A 152 -4.14 3.49 -5.73
CA ASN A 152 -2.71 3.78 -5.86
C ASN A 152 -1.92 2.61 -6.48
N LEU A 153 -2.59 1.63 -7.08
CA LEU A 153 -1.94 0.62 -7.93
C LEU A 153 -1.51 1.27 -9.24
N GLU A 154 -0.35 0.86 -9.77
CA GLU A 154 0.12 1.31 -11.08
C GLU A 154 -0.83 0.88 -12.21
N GLU A 155 -1.04 1.75 -13.20
CA GLU A 155 -1.87 1.43 -14.37
C GLU A 155 -1.05 0.63 -15.40
N ASN A 156 -0.98 -0.68 -15.21
CA ASN A 156 -0.26 -1.60 -16.07
C ASN A 156 -1.03 -2.92 -16.25
N GLU A 157 -0.56 -3.76 -17.17
CA GLU A 157 -1.19 -5.06 -17.49
C GLU A 157 -1.29 -5.98 -16.26
N HIS A 158 -0.29 -5.94 -15.38
CA HIS A 158 -0.30 -6.75 -14.15
C HIS A 158 -1.45 -6.34 -13.23
N THR A 159 -1.68 -5.04 -13.05
CA THR A 159 -2.82 -4.52 -12.28
C THR A 159 -4.15 -4.93 -12.89
N PHE A 160 -4.29 -4.88 -14.22
CA PHE A 160 -5.49 -5.39 -14.90
C PHE A 160 -5.79 -6.85 -14.54
N GLN A 161 -4.78 -7.73 -14.65
CA GLN A 161 -4.92 -9.15 -14.32
C GLN A 161 -5.28 -9.38 -12.85
N ILE A 162 -4.73 -8.59 -11.93
CA ILE A 162 -5.08 -8.63 -10.51
C ILE A 162 -6.54 -8.23 -10.30
N LEU A 163 -6.95 -7.09 -10.83
CA LEU A 163 -8.32 -6.61 -10.65
C LEU A 163 -9.34 -7.59 -11.24
N LYS A 164 -9.06 -8.14 -12.42
CA LYS A 164 -9.89 -9.18 -13.06
C LYS A 164 -10.04 -10.40 -12.14
N ARG A 165 -8.92 -10.90 -11.58
CA ARG A 165 -8.94 -11.97 -10.57
C ARG A 165 -9.79 -11.60 -9.36
N LEU A 166 -9.59 -10.40 -8.79
CA LEU A 166 -10.33 -9.93 -7.61
C LEU A 166 -11.84 -9.82 -7.85
N ALA A 167 -12.26 -9.51 -9.08
CA ALA A 167 -13.66 -9.43 -9.49
C ALA A 167 -14.29 -10.83 -9.69
N GLN A 168 -13.51 -11.78 -10.18
CA GLN A 168 -13.94 -13.16 -10.44
C GLN A 168 -13.78 -14.09 -9.23
N GLU A 169 -13.00 -13.70 -8.22
CA GLU A 169 -12.97 -14.37 -6.93
C GLU A 169 -14.38 -14.35 -6.35
N GLY A 170 -15.02 -15.52 -6.35
CA GLY A 170 -16.38 -15.69 -5.83
C GLY A 170 -16.49 -15.18 -4.40
N ASP A 171 -17.67 -14.67 -4.03
CA ASP A 171 -17.96 -14.35 -2.64
C ASP A 171 -18.06 -15.66 -1.86
N VAL A 172 -16.92 -16.14 -1.36
CA VAL A 172 -16.92 -17.04 -0.22
C VAL A 172 -17.65 -16.27 0.88
N PHE A 173 -18.82 -16.75 1.29
CA PHE A 173 -19.60 -16.15 2.39
C PHE A 173 -18.79 -16.25 3.68
N LEU A 174 -17.91 -15.27 3.88
CA LEU A 174 -17.16 -15.13 5.11
C LEU A 174 -18.01 -14.38 6.13
N PRO A 175 -18.02 -14.80 7.39
CA PRO A 175 -18.73 -14.07 8.43
C PRO A 175 -18.11 -12.69 8.60
N TYR A 176 -18.94 -11.71 8.91
CA TYR A 176 -18.46 -10.40 9.35
C TYR A 176 -17.44 -10.55 10.48
N PRO A 177 -16.30 -9.82 10.52
CA PRO A 177 -15.87 -8.74 9.63
C PRO A 177 -14.99 -9.18 8.45
N TYR A 178 -14.91 -10.48 8.16
CA TYR A 178 -13.96 -11.04 7.17
C TYR A 178 -14.46 -10.97 5.72
N SER A 179 -15.70 -10.55 5.49
CA SER A 179 -16.19 -10.22 4.16
C SER A 179 -15.73 -8.82 3.75
N ARG A 180 -15.22 -8.65 2.52
CA ARG A 180 -14.87 -7.33 1.99
C ARG A 180 -16.13 -6.48 1.84
N SER A 181 -16.05 -5.21 2.23
CA SER A 181 -17.17 -4.29 2.12
C SER A 181 -17.60 -4.08 0.65
N PHE A 182 -18.88 -3.76 0.47
CA PHE A 182 -19.46 -3.46 -0.83
C PHE A 182 -18.69 -2.39 -1.59
N LYS A 183 -18.20 -1.35 -0.89
CA LYS A 183 -17.42 -0.25 -1.49
C LYS A 183 -16.12 -0.75 -2.10
N VAL A 184 -15.41 -1.64 -1.41
CA VAL A 184 -14.16 -2.23 -1.93
C VAL A 184 -14.44 -3.07 -3.17
N GLN A 185 -15.47 -3.91 -3.12
CA GLN A 185 -15.85 -4.73 -4.27
C GLN A 185 -16.24 -3.85 -5.46
N TRP A 186 -17.10 -2.86 -5.24
CA TRP A 186 -17.51 -1.89 -6.25
C TRP A 186 -16.31 -1.22 -6.92
N ARG A 187 -15.33 -0.77 -6.12
CA ARG A 187 -14.15 -0.05 -6.63
C ARG A 187 -13.31 -0.90 -7.59
N VAL A 188 -13.23 -2.22 -7.37
CA VAL A 188 -12.54 -3.14 -8.30
C VAL A 188 -13.22 -3.12 -9.67
N PHE A 189 -14.55 -3.29 -9.71
CA PHE A 189 -15.30 -3.28 -10.97
C PHE A 189 -15.29 -1.91 -11.65
N GLU A 190 -15.37 -0.84 -10.86
CA GLU A 190 -15.26 0.52 -11.36
C GLU A 190 -13.95 0.72 -12.11
N LYS A 191 -12.79 0.43 -11.49
CA LYS A 191 -11.48 0.54 -12.15
C LYS A 191 -11.38 -0.35 -13.39
N LEU A 192 -11.89 -1.58 -13.36
CA LEU A 192 -11.89 -2.45 -14.53
C LEU A 192 -12.64 -1.84 -15.72
N PHE A 193 -13.85 -1.33 -15.48
CA PHE A 193 -14.71 -0.82 -16.55
C PHE A 193 -14.44 0.64 -16.94
N THR A 194 -13.71 1.41 -16.13
CA THR A 194 -13.31 2.78 -16.46
C THR A 194 -11.86 2.87 -16.94
N ASP A 195 -10.93 2.37 -16.14
CA ASP A 195 -9.49 2.62 -16.33
C ASP A 195 -8.87 1.57 -17.26
N PHE A 196 -9.37 0.33 -17.22
CA PHE A 196 -8.83 -0.81 -17.98
C PHE A 196 -9.80 -1.38 -19.03
N ARG A 197 -10.80 -0.61 -19.45
CA ARG A 197 -11.83 -1.09 -20.38
C ARG A 197 -11.23 -1.67 -21.66
N ASP A 198 -10.25 -0.96 -22.22
CA ASP A 198 -9.65 -1.30 -23.51
C ASP A 198 -8.71 -2.52 -23.42
N CYS A 199 -8.43 -3.02 -22.21
CA CYS A 199 -7.65 -4.24 -21.97
C CYS A 199 -8.50 -5.51 -22.09
N PHE A 200 -9.83 -5.40 -22.09
CA PHE A 200 -10.71 -6.56 -22.21
C PHE A 200 -10.77 -7.09 -23.65
N ASP A 201 -10.73 -8.42 -23.78
CA ASP A 201 -11.34 -9.08 -24.94
C ASP A 201 -12.87 -9.20 -24.75
N HIS A 202 -13.56 -9.52 -25.84
CA HIS A 202 -15.03 -9.61 -25.84
C HIS A 202 -15.58 -10.61 -24.81
N VAL A 203 -14.91 -11.75 -24.62
CA VAL A 203 -15.41 -12.82 -23.73
C VAL A 203 -15.21 -12.40 -22.28
N ASP A 204 -14.01 -11.94 -21.95
CA ASP A 204 -13.63 -11.48 -20.62
C ASP A 204 -14.50 -10.32 -20.15
N TYR A 205 -14.84 -9.38 -21.04
CA TYR A 205 -15.71 -8.27 -20.71
C TYR A 205 -17.09 -8.74 -20.23
N TYR A 206 -17.73 -9.64 -20.99
CA TYR A 206 -19.07 -10.13 -20.64
C TYR A 206 -19.06 -11.00 -19.39
N ASP A 207 -18.01 -11.79 -19.17
CA ASP A 207 -17.87 -12.62 -17.97
C ASP A 207 -17.76 -11.74 -16.70
N VAL A 208 -16.88 -10.73 -16.73
CA VAL A 208 -16.74 -9.80 -15.60
C VAL A 208 -18.00 -8.96 -15.43
N LEU A 209 -18.67 -8.55 -16.52
CA LEU A 209 -19.93 -7.80 -16.45
C LEU A 209 -21.06 -8.64 -15.85
N ALA A 210 -21.11 -9.93 -16.15
CA ALA A 210 -22.05 -10.85 -15.53
C ALA A 210 -21.81 -10.94 -14.02
N CYS A 211 -20.56 -11.06 -13.58
CA CYS A 211 -20.19 -11.01 -12.16
C CYS A 211 -20.62 -9.69 -11.49
N ALA A 212 -20.47 -8.55 -12.18
CA ALA A 212 -20.92 -7.26 -11.67
C ALA A 212 -22.45 -7.23 -11.49
N LYS A 213 -23.21 -7.73 -12.47
CA LYS A 213 -24.68 -7.73 -12.45
C LYS A 213 -25.30 -8.65 -11.40
N THR A 214 -24.60 -9.72 -11.02
CA THR A 214 -25.06 -10.62 -9.94
C THR A 214 -24.82 -10.00 -8.57
N LYS A 215 -23.76 -9.22 -8.40
CA LYS A 215 -23.40 -8.55 -7.15
C LYS A 215 -24.11 -7.21 -6.95
N PHE A 216 -24.29 -6.46 -8.03
CA PHE A 216 -24.73 -5.07 -8.00
C PHE A 216 -25.96 -4.89 -8.88
N GLN A 217 -27.05 -4.41 -8.29
CA GLN A 217 -28.19 -3.90 -9.05
C GLN A 217 -28.73 -2.62 -8.42
N PRO A 218 -28.84 -1.51 -9.20
CA PRO A 218 -28.43 -1.37 -10.61
C PRO A 218 -26.91 -1.26 -10.79
N ILE A 219 -26.41 -1.57 -11.99
CA ILE A 219 -25.03 -1.23 -12.41
C ILE A 219 -25.00 0.12 -13.15
N PRO A 220 -23.89 0.88 -13.09
CA PRO A 220 -23.73 2.14 -13.82
C PRO A 220 -23.78 1.94 -15.33
N SER A 221 -24.46 2.85 -16.03
CA SER A 221 -24.42 2.88 -17.50
C SER A 221 -23.01 3.14 -18.03
N THR A 222 -22.17 3.83 -17.26
CA THR A 222 -20.76 4.05 -17.60
C THR A 222 -19.98 2.75 -17.72
N TRP A 223 -20.40 1.65 -17.10
CA TRP A 223 -19.73 0.35 -17.25
C TRP A 223 -20.16 -0.39 -18.53
N LEU A 224 -21.23 0.05 -19.17
CA LEU A 224 -21.75 -0.47 -20.42
C LEU A 224 -21.12 0.33 -21.57
N GLY A 225 -20.31 -0.31 -22.40
CA GLY A 225 -19.63 0.45 -23.47
C GLY A 225 -18.66 -0.35 -24.32
N TYR A 226 -18.92 -1.65 -24.47
CA TYR A 226 -18.33 -2.48 -25.50
C TYR A 226 -19.41 -2.80 -26.54
#